data_AF-A0A316B3U1-F1
#
_entry.id   AF-A0A316B3U1-F1
#
_cell.length_a   1.000
_cell.length_b   1.000
_cell.length_c   1.000
_cell.angle_alpha   90.00
_cell.angle_beta   90.00
_cell.angle_gamma   90.00
#
_symmetry.space_group_name_H-M   'P 1'
#
loop_
_entity.id
_entity.type
_entity.pdbx_description
1 polymer ?
#
loop_
_entity_poly.entity_id
_entity_poly.type
_entity_poly.pdbx_seq_one_letter_code
_entity_poly.pdbx_strand_id
1 'polypeptide(L)' 'MKNKKHKALNVKNQVVEIPEQRPWDDGFAAFKRRINEQLQLNNADFVAEDDDLRPFYRMGESETYVLSALGCCF' A
#
# COMPACT_ATOMS: atom_id res chain seq x y z
N MET A 1 18.18 39.29 15.43
CA MET A 1 17.84 37.84 15.39
C MET A 1 16.35 37.71 15.14
N LYS A 2 15.92 37.04 14.05
CA LYS A 2 14.51 36.88 13.69
C LYS A 2 14.04 35.50 14.14
N ASN A 3 13.08 35.43 15.07
CA ASN A 3 12.58 34.18 15.64
C ASN A 3 11.66 33.49 14.64
N LYS A 4 12.12 32.39 14.02
CA LYS A 4 11.28 31.50 13.20
C LYS A 4 10.36 30.71 14.13
N LYS A 5 9.07 31.03 14.13
CA LYS A 5 8.04 30.20 14.76
C LYS A 5 7.81 28.96 13.89
N HIS A 6 8.19 27.80 14.39
CA HIS A 6 7.86 26.52 13.75
C HIS A 6 6.34 26.30 13.88
N LYS A 7 5.64 26.38 12.75
CA LYS A 7 4.21 26.05 12.67
C LYS A 7 4.11 24.53 12.77
N ALA A 8 3.54 24.02 13.87
CA ALA A 8 3.24 22.60 14.01
C ALA A 8 2.26 22.20 12.91
N LEU A 9 2.69 21.29 12.02
CA LEU A 9 1.82 20.64 11.05
C LEU A 9 0.90 19.71 11.84
N ASN A 10 -0.39 20.02 11.85
CA ASN A 10 -1.43 19.14 12.38
C ASN A 10 -1.53 17.92 11.47
N VAL A 11 -0.77 16.88 11.80
CA VAL A 11 -0.91 15.55 11.19
C VAL A 11 -2.25 15.02 11.64
N LYS A 12 -3.26 15.12 10.77
CA LYS A 12 -4.54 14.47 10.98
C LYS A 12 -4.25 12.97 11.07
N ASN A 13 -4.43 12.38 12.26
CA ASN A 13 -4.45 10.93 12.42
C ASN A 13 -5.59 10.40 11.54
N GLN A 14 -5.27 9.99 10.32
CA GLN A 14 -6.16 9.15 9.54
C GLN A 14 -6.28 7.85 10.34
N VAL A 15 -7.40 7.71 11.04
CA VAL A 15 -7.82 6.42 11.58
C VAL A 15 -8.03 5.55 10.36
N VAL A 16 -7.05 4.68 10.07
CA VAL A 16 -7.19 3.65 9.06
C VAL A 16 -8.21 2.67 9.63
N GLU A 17 -9.45 2.76 9.19
CA GLU A 17 -10.45 1.72 9.47
C GLU A 17 -9.86 0.41 8.96
N ILE A 18 -9.42 -0.45 9.88
CA ILE A 18 -8.98 -1.79 9.54
C ILE A 18 -10.26 -2.53 9.19
N PRO A 19 -10.47 -2.92 7.91
CA PRO A 19 -11.68 -3.64 7.54
C PRO A 19 -11.76 -4.89 8.40
N GLU A 20 -12.94 -5.15 8.98
CA GLU A 20 -13.20 -6.34 9.78
C GLU A 20 -12.79 -7.58 8.96
N GLN A 21 -11.68 -8.22 9.34
CA GLN A 21 -11.21 -9.42 8.65
C GLN A 21 -12.20 -10.54 8.93
N ARG A 22 -12.87 -11.01 7.87
CA ARG A 22 -13.74 -12.18 7.99
C ARG A 22 -12.85 -13.40 8.31
N PRO A 23 -13.33 -14.38 9.10
CA PRO A 23 -12.53 -15.56 9.45
C PRO A 23 -12.03 -16.39 8.26
N TRP A 24 -12.62 -16.22 7.08
CA TRP A 24 -12.24 -16.87 5.82
C TRP A 24 -11.47 -15.95 4.87
N ASP A 25 -11.16 -14.72 5.29
CA ASP A 25 -10.33 -13.80 4.53
C ASP A 25 -8.88 -14.18 4.79
N ASP A 26 -8.22 -14.74 3.77
CA ASP A 26 -6.85 -15.23 3.88
C ASP A 26 -5.83 -14.10 3.98
N GLY A 27 -6.26 -12.83 3.97
CA GLY A 27 -5.42 -11.63 3.99
C GLY A 27 -5.03 -11.13 2.60
N PHE A 28 -5.38 -11.86 1.54
CA PHE A 28 -5.02 -11.51 0.17
C PHE A 28 -5.69 -10.20 -0.28
N ALA A 29 -6.96 -9.97 0.09
CA ALA A 29 -7.65 -8.74 -0.24
C ALA A 29 -6.94 -7.50 0.35
N ALA A 30 -6.44 -7.61 1.58
CA ALA A 30 -5.69 -6.54 2.22
C ALA A 30 -4.32 -6.33 1.54
N PHE A 31 -3.64 -7.40 1.14
CA PHE A 31 -2.40 -7.34 0.37
C PHE A 31 -2.60 -6.66 -0.99
N LYS A 32 -3.58 -7.12 -1.79
CA LYS A 32 -3.95 -6.52 -3.09
C LYS A 32 -4.26 -5.04 -2.94
N ARG A 33 -5.05 -4.67 -1.93
CA ARG A 33 -5.39 -3.28 -1.66
C ARG A 33 -4.14 -2.42 -1.44
N ARG A 34 -3.21 -2.86 -0.61
CA ARG A 34 -1.97 -2.09 -0.34
C ARG A 34 -1.09 -1.94 -1.58
N ILE A 35 -0.94 -2.99 -2.38
CA ILE A 35 -0.21 -2.90 -3.65
C ILE A 35 -0.86 -1.89 -4.59
N ASN A 36 -2.18 -1.98 -4.80
CA ASN A 36 -2.90 -1.07 -5.68
C ASN A 36 -2.87 0.39 -5.21
N GLU A 37 -2.95 0.64 -3.90
CA GLU A 37 -2.77 1.98 -3.33
C GLU A 37 -1.37 2.54 -3.66
N GLN A 38 -0.32 1.73 -3.53
CA GLN A 38 1.05 2.15 -3.88
C GLN A 38 1.22 2.39 -5.39
N LEU A 39 0.62 1.56 -6.24
CA LEU A 39 0.62 1.76 -7.69
C LEU A 39 -0.06 3.08 -8.08
N GLN A 40 -1.22 3.38 -7.48
CA GLN A 40 -1.94 4.64 -7.71
C GLN A 40 -1.12 5.87 -7.29
N LEU A 41 -0.42 5.80 -6.15
CA LEU A 41 0.44 6.90 -5.69
C LEU A 41 1.63 7.15 -6.62
N ASN A 42 2.11 6.11 -7.30
CA ASN A 42 3.21 6.19 -8.26
C ASN A 42 2.76 6.51 -9.69
N ASN A 43 1.48 6.85 -9.91
CA ASN A 43 0.88 7.07 -11.24
C ASN A 43 1.07 5.89 -12.19
N ALA A 44 1.01 4.65 -11.67
CA ALA A 44 0.99 3.49 -12.53
C ALA A 44 -0.36 3.42 -13.26
N ASP A 45 -0.32 3.30 -14.59
CA ASP A 45 -1.52 3.24 -15.44
C ASP A 45 -2.23 1.87 -15.42
N PHE A 46 -1.86 0.98 -14.49
CA PHE A 46 -2.45 -0.35 -14.38
C PHE A 46 -2.87 -0.68 -12.94
N VAL A 47 -3.89 -1.52 -12.82
CA VAL A 47 -4.36 -2.09 -11.57
C VAL A 47 -3.91 -3.55 -11.55
N ALA A 48 -3.23 -3.97 -10.49
CA ALA A 48 -2.79 -5.36 -10.36
C ALA A 48 -4.00 -6.24 -10.04
N GLU A 49 -4.17 -7.32 -10.79
CA GLU A 49 -5.28 -8.25 -10.62
C GLU A 49 -4.94 -9.43 -9.70
N ASP A 50 -5.96 -10.21 -9.35
CA ASP A 50 -5.80 -11.35 -8.45
C ASP A 50 -4.78 -12.36 -8.98
N ASP A 51 -4.83 -12.66 -10.28
CA ASP A 51 -3.94 -13.63 -10.93
C ASP A 51 -2.47 -13.17 -10.97
N ASP A 52 -2.24 -11.85 -11.03
CA ASP A 52 -0.90 -11.27 -10.99
C ASP A 52 -0.29 -11.34 -9.58
N LEU A 53 -1.12 -11.16 -8.56
CA LEU A 53 -0.68 -11.00 -7.17
C LEU A 53 -0.72 -12.30 -6.36
N ARG A 54 -1.57 -13.26 -6.72
CA ARG A 54 -1.71 -14.55 -6.01
C ARG A 54 -0.40 -15.32 -5.91
N PRO A 55 0.45 -15.40 -6.94
CA PRO A 55 1.75 -16.07 -6.84
C PRO A 55 2.64 -15.43 -5.77
N PHE A 56 2.81 -14.11 -5.80
CA PHE A 56 3.64 -13.38 -4.83
C PHE A 56 3.11 -13.55 -3.40
N TYR A 57 1.79 -13.47 -3.22
CA TYR A 57 1.16 -13.65 -1.92
C TYR A 57 1.43 -15.03 -1.33
N ARG A 58 1.27 -16.10 -2.13
CA ARG A 58 1.49 -17.48 -1.70
C ARG A 58 2.96 -17.77 -1.40
N MET A 59 3.87 -17.11 -2.10
CA MET A 59 5.31 -17.21 -1.87
C MET A 59 5.77 -16.39 -0.66
N GLY A 60 4.90 -15.57 -0.08
CA GLY A 60 5.24 -14.71 1.06
C GLY A 60 6.19 -13.57 0.67
N GLU A 61 6.14 -13.12 -0.58
CA GLU A 61 7.02 -12.06 -1.08
C GLU A 61 6.69 -10.71 -0.44
N SER A 62 7.72 -9.89 -0.25
CA SER A 62 7.57 -8.54 0.32
C SER A 62 6.88 -7.58 -0.65
N GLU A 63 6.09 -6.64 -0.13
CA GLU A 63 5.38 -5.64 -0.95
C GLU A 63 6.33 -4.81 -1.82
N THR A 64 7.51 -4.44 -1.30
CA THR A 64 8.54 -3.73 -2.06
C THR A 64 9.01 -4.54 -3.26
N TYR A 65 9.26 -5.84 -3.08
CA TYR A 65 9.67 -6.71 -4.18
C TYR A 65 8.58 -6.81 -5.24
N VAL A 66 7.32 -6.98 -4.83
CA VAL A 66 6.18 -7.07 -5.75
C VAL A 66 6.03 -5.79 -6.55
N LEU A 67 6.12 -4.63 -5.91
CA LEU A 67 6.06 -3.34 -6.60
C LEU A 67 7.19 -3.18 -7.62
N SER A 68 8.43 -3.57 -7.27
CA SER A 68 9.54 -3.58 -8.22
C SER A 68 9.34 -4.56 -9.38
N ALA A 69 8.79 -5.75 -9.12
CA ALA A 69 8.47 -6.74 -10.15
C ALA A 69 7.38 -6.24 -11.11
N LEU A 70 6.45 -5.43 -10.60
CA LEU A 70 5.41 -4.77 -11.39
C LEU A 70 5.91 -3.49 -12.11
N GLY A 71 7.21 -3.19 -12.05
CA GLY A 71 7.82 -2.05 -12.73
C GLY A 71 7.72 -0.72 -11.98
N CYS A 72 7.30 -0.71 -10.72
CA CYS A 72 7.42 0.44 -9.84
C CYS A 72 8.83 0.48 -9.22
N CYS A 73 9.66 1.41 -9.70
CA CYS A 73 10.94 1.74 -9.09
C CYS A 73 10.77 2.97 -8.18
N PHE A 74 11.23 2.87 -6.94
CA PHE A 74 11.28 3.97 -5.96
C PHE A 74 12.63 4.69 -6.02
#